data_AF-A0A151Y1Z8-F1
#
_entry.id   AF-A0A151Y1Z8-F1
#
_cell.length_a   1.000
_cell.length_b   1.000
_cell.length_c   1.000
_cell.angle_alpha   90.00
_cell.angle_beta   90.00
_cell.angle_gamma   90.00
#
_symmetry.space_group_name_H-M   'P 1'
#
loop_
_entity.id
_entity.type
_entity.pdbx_description
1 polymer ?
#
loop_
_entity_poly.entity_id
_entity_poly.type
_entity_poly.pdbx_seq_one_letter_code
_entity_poly.pdbx_strand_id
1 'polypeptide(L)'
;MTKENLPKSGYTLAKIAVGGAILIGLGAATMAYAQSKPLKVVDKVELDKYLGVWYEVARKPMSFQNKCDRDVTATYTLNENGNVQVDNRCVQKNGQTAQSVGEAFVQNAPFNSKLKVSFLPEAIRWIPAGRGDYWILKIDDHYQTVLVGEPRRNYMWVLSRTPHPDQTVINEYLEYAKSVGYDLNDLIHTKQTAK
;
A
#
# COMPACT_ATOMS: atom_id res chain seq x y z
N MET A 1 4.19 -37.09 -80.77
CA MET A 1 4.11 -35.61 -80.89
C MET A 1 4.95 -35.00 -79.78
N THR A 2 5.93 -34.18 -80.17
CA THR A 2 6.65 -33.11 -79.44
C THR A 2 7.41 -33.37 -78.12
N LYS A 3 8.68 -32.93 -78.14
CA LYS A 3 9.69 -32.80 -77.07
C LYS A 3 9.28 -31.75 -76.02
N GLU A 4 9.81 -31.83 -74.78
CA GLU A 4 10.85 -30.91 -74.24
C GLU A 4 11.10 -31.06 -72.70
N ASN A 5 12.39 -31.29 -72.36
CA ASN A 5 13.27 -30.72 -71.30
C ASN A 5 12.87 -30.61 -69.79
N LEU A 6 13.55 -31.44 -68.96
CA LEU A 6 14.31 -31.25 -67.67
C LEU A 6 14.35 -29.85 -66.97
N PRO A 7 14.88 -29.67 -65.70
CA PRO A 7 15.05 -30.54 -64.50
C PRO A 7 14.86 -29.83 -63.10
N LYS A 8 15.29 -30.51 -62.01
CA LYS A 8 15.90 -30.04 -60.72
C LYS A 8 14.99 -30.02 -59.47
N SER A 9 15.30 -30.87 -58.47
CA SER A 9 16.16 -30.59 -57.28
C SER A 9 15.44 -29.74 -56.24
N GLY A 10 15.33 -30.10 -54.96
CA GLY A 10 15.88 -31.18 -54.17
C GLY A 10 15.58 -30.90 -52.69
N TYR A 11 15.96 -31.85 -51.83
CA TYR A 11 16.21 -31.70 -50.38
C TYR A 11 14.97 -31.28 -49.52
N THR A 12 14.68 -31.81 -48.33
CA THR A 12 15.50 -32.52 -47.34
C THR A 12 14.56 -33.14 -46.30
N LEU A 13 15.02 -34.23 -45.67
CA LEU A 13 14.47 -34.80 -44.43
C LEU A 13 14.46 -33.79 -43.27
N ALA A 14 13.40 -33.78 -42.48
CA ALA A 14 13.47 -33.68 -41.01
C ALA A 14 12.09 -33.95 -40.40
N LYS A 15 11.87 -35.16 -39.87
CA LYS A 15 10.80 -35.42 -38.92
C LYS A 15 11.42 -36.00 -37.64
N ILE A 16 10.88 -35.52 -36.52
CA ILE A 16 11.00 -36.01 -35.14
C ILE A 16 12.13 -35.41 -34.30
N ALA A 17 11.81 -34.30 -33.65
CA ALA A 17 12.25 -33.98 -32.28
C ALA A 17 11.23 -33.02 -31.63
N VAL A 18 10.03 -33.52 -31.31
CA VAL A 18 9.06 -32.79 -30.47
C VAL A 18 8.79 -33.66 -29.25
N GLY A 19 9.65 -33.50 -28.24
CA GLY A 19 9.54 -34.23 -26.97
C GLY A 19 10.17 -33.55 -25.75
N GLY A 20 10.72 -32.33 -25.89
CA GLY A 20 11.47 -31.66 -24.81
C GLY A 20 10.90 -30.31 -24.35
N ALA A 21 9.91 -29.74 -25.02
CA ALA A 21 9.53 -28.33 -24.80
C ALA A 21 8.30 -28.10 -23.90
N ILE A 22 7.68 -29.14 -23.32
CA ILE A 22 6.44 -28.99 -22.53
C ILE A 22 6.70 -28.86 -21.02
N LEU A 23 7.86 -29.27 -20.50
CA LEU A 23 8.14 -29.22 -19.06
C LEU A 23 8.75 -27.91 -18.55
N ILE A 24 9.24 -27.02 -19.43
CA ILE A 24 9.84 -25.74 -19.02
C ILE A 24 8.77 -24.62 -18.90
N GLY A 25 7.62 -24.77 -19.56
CA GLY A 25 6.53 -23.79 -19.53
C GLY A 25 5.70 -23.77 -18.24
N LEU A 26 5.58 -24.91 -17.53
CA LEU A 26 4.77 -24.98 -16.30
C LEU A 26 5.44 -24.30 -15.09
N GLY A 27 6.78 -24.25 -15.04
CA GLY A 27 7.52 -23.60 -13.95
C GLY A 27 7.46 -22.07 -14.01
N ALA A 28 7.50 -21.49 -15.22
CA ALA A 28 7.40 -20.04 -15.40
C ALA A 28 5.97 -19.53 -15.15
N ALA A 29 4.95 -20.32 -15.51
CA ALA A 29 3.55 -19.99 -15.23
C ALA A 29 3.20 -20.05 -13.73
N THR A 30 3.83 -20.95 -12.97
CA THR A 30 3.59 -21.07 -11.51
C THR A 30 4.24 -19.94 -10.70
N MET A 31 5.39 -19.40 -11.13
CA MET A 31 6.00 -18.23 -10.47
C MET A 31 5.25 -16.91 -10.76
N ALA A 32 4.66 -16.76 -11.94
CA ALA A 32 3.84 -15.60 -12.27
C ALA A 32 2.44 -15.64 -11.62
N TYR A 33 1.95 -16.82 -11.26
CA TYR A 33 0.70 -17.05 -10.50
C TYR A 33 0.91 -17.17 -8.98
N ALA A 34 2.03 -16.69 -8.44
CA ALA A 34 2.04 -16.18 -7.07
C ALA A 34 1.22 -14.88 -7.03
N GLN A 35 -0.06 -15.01 -7.36
CA GLN A 35 -1.09 -14.01 -7.26
C GLN A 35 -1.13 -13.63 -5.78
N SER A 36 -0.51 -12.50 -5.44
CA SER A 36 -0.58 -11.94 -4.11
C SER A 36 -2.06 -11.90 -3.73
N LYS A 37 -2.45 -12.67 -2.70
CA LYS A 37 -3.84 -12.73 -2.27
C LYS A 37 -4.36 -11.29 -2.14
N PRO A 38 -5.56 -10.97 -2.66
CA PRO A 38 -6.12 -9.63 -2.53
C PRO A 38 -6.01 -9.16 -1.08
N LEU A 39 -5.48 -7.95 -0.89
CA LEU A 39 -5.32 -7.41 0.45
C LEU A 39 -6.70 -7.13 1.04
N LYS A 40 -7.05 -7.84 2.11
CA LYS A 40 -8.31 -7.64 2.82
C LYS A 40 -8.23 -6.35 3.64
N VAL A 41 -9.36 -5.67 3.72
CA VAL A 41 -9.59 -4.52 4.58
C VAL A 41 -10.61 -4.89 5.65
N VAL A 42 -10.70 -4.10 6.71
CA VAL A 42 -11.77 -4.26 7.70
C VAL A 42 -13.14 -4.06 7.04
N ASP A 43 -14.15 -4.74 7.56
CA ASP A 43 -15.48 -4.74 6.95
C ASP A 43 -16.13 -3.35 6.97
N LYS A 44 -15.96 -2.61 8.06
CA LYS A 44 -16.51 -1.26 8.21
C LYS A 44 -15.67 -0.40 9.13
N VAL A 45 -15.63 0.90 8.84
CA VAL A 45 -15.03 1.94 9.68
C VAL A 45 -16.07 3.00 9.99
N GLU A 46 -16.26 3.26 11.28
CA GLU A 46 -17.04 4.38 11.81
C GLU A 46 -16.15 5.62 11.79
N LEU A 47 -16.42 6.54 10.85
CA LEU A 47 -15.51 7.66 10.60
C LEU A 47 -15.39 8.58 11.81
N ASP A 48 -16.48 8.83 12.54
CA ASP A 48 -16.52 9.62 13.76
C ASP A 48 -15.55 9.10 14.83
N LYS A 49 -15.45 7.78 15.01
CA LYS A 49 -14.47 7.15 15.90
C LYS A 49 -13.04 7.17 15.37
N TYR A 50 -12.87 7.32 14.05
CA TYR A 50 -11.56 7.40 13.40
C TYR A 50 -10.97 8.82 13.41
N LEU A 51 -11.81 9.85 13.51
CA LEU A 51 -11.37 11.26 13.54
C LEU A 51 -10.44 11.57 14.72
N GLY A 52 -9.75 12.70 14.65
CA GLY A 52 -8.80 13.16 15.67
C GLY A 52 -7.37 12.72 15.38
N VAL A 53 -6.53 12.74 16.41
CA VAL A 53 -5.09 12.56 16.30
C VAL A 53 -4.72 11.08 16.33
N TRP A 54 -3.77 10.72 15.47
CA TRP A 54 -3.08 9.45 15.46
C TRP A 54 -1.57 9.69 15.41
N TYR A 55 -0.83 8.97 16.25
CA TYR A 55 0.62 8.94 16.28
C TYR A 55 1.12 7.81 15.38
N GLU A 56 2.07 8.10 14.50
CA GLU A 56 2.74 7.06 13.73
C GLU A 56 3.75 6.35 14.63
N VAL A 57 3.60 5.04 14.78
CA VAL A 57 4.44 4.21 15.65
C VAL A 57 5.43 3.39 14.84
N ALA A 58 5.00 2.90 13.69
CA ALA A 58 5.85 2.21 12.74
C ALA A 58 5.39 2.45 11.31
N ARG A 59 6.32 2.39 10.36
CA ARG A 59 6.02 2.54 8.94
C ARG A 59 7.05 1.85 8.04
N LYS A 60 6.67 1.66 6.78
CA LYS A 60 7.63 1.36 5.71
C LYS A 60 8.38 2.61 5.25
N PRO A 61 9.56 2.48 4.61
CA PRO A 61 10.27 3.61 4.03
C PRO A 61 9.45 4.29 2.93
N MET A 62 9.31 5.61 3.01
CA MET A 62 8.49 6.42 2.09
C MET A 62 9.18 7.74 1.80
N SER A 63 9.43 8.00 0.52
CA SER A 63 10.24 9.15 0.06
C SER A 63 9.69 10.49 0.56
N PHE A 64 8.37 10.65 0.60
CA PHE A 64 7.70 11.86 1.06
C PHE A 64 7.83 12.11 2.58
N GLN A 65 8.21 11.10 3.36
CA GLN A 65 8.47 11.20 4.80
C GLN A 65 9.97 11.15 5.17
N ASN A 66 10.89 11.12 4.19
CA ASN A 66 12.34 11.06 4.47
C ASN A 66 12.88 12.24 5.29
N LYS A 67 12.18 13.38 5.28
CA LYS A 67 12.51 14.57 6.07
C LYS A 67 12.09 14.49 7.53
N CYS A 68 11.17 13.58 7.88
CA CYS A 68 10.65 13.43 9.23
C CYS A 68 11.62 12.59 10.08
N ASP A 69 12.07 13.16 11.19
CA ASP A 69 12.96 12.51 12.15
C ASP A 69 12.18 11.85 13.30
N ARG A 70 11.17 12.54 13.83
CA ARG A 70 10.38 12.09 14.99
C ARG A 70 9.03 12.81 15.07
N ASP A 71 8.23 12.43 16.06
CA ASP A 71 6.96 13.07 16.45
C ASP A 71 5.97 13.16 15.28
N VAL A 72 5.89 12.10 14.48
CA VAL A 72 5.00 12.05 13.32
C VAL A 72 3.57 11.80 13.78
N THR A 73 2.66 12.66 13.35
CA THR A 73 1.22 12.56 13.64
C THR A 73 0.40 12.78 12.38
N ALA A 74 -0.81 12.21 12.37
CA ALA A 74 -1.86 12.46 11.41
C ALA A 74 -3.12 12.86 12.16
N THR A 75 -3.69 14.03 11.84
CA THR A 75 -4.95 14.49 12.41
C THR A 75 -6.03 14.45 11.35
N TYR A 76 -7.12 13.75 11.64
CA TYR A 76 -8.25 13.57 10.74
C TYR A 76 -9.44 14.42 11.19
N THR A 77 -9.99 15.23 10.27
CA THR A 77 -11.20 16.03 10.53
C THR A 77 -12.18 15.86 9.38
N LEU A 78 -13.49 15.84 9.68
CA LEU A 78 -14.52 15.77 8.65
C LEU A 78 -14.76 17.16 8.05
N ASN A 79 -14.73 17.25 6.73
CA ASN A 79 -15.05 18.46 5.99
C ASN A 79 -16.57 18.55 5.74
N GLU A 80 -17.08 19.75 5.47
CA GLU A 80 -18.50 19.98 5.14
C GLU A 80 -18.96 19.19 3.90
N ASN A 81 -18.04 18.91 2.98
CA ASN A 81 -18.29 18.11 1.78
C ASN A 81 -18.35 16.58 2.04
N GLY A 82 -18.14 16.14 3.28
CA GLY A 82 -18.16 14.73 3.69
C GLY A 82 -16.85 13.97 3.47
N ASN A 83 -15.81 14.61 2.91
CA ASN A 83 -14.46 14.05 2.85
C ASN A 83 -13.72 14.25 4.17
N VAL A 84 -12.59 13.57 4.34
CA VAL A 84 -11.76 13.68 5.53
C VAL A 84 -10.51 14.50 5.22
N GLN A 85 -10.33 15.65 5.86
CA GLN A 85 -9.05 16.36 5.86
C GLN A 85 -8.00 15.57 6.64
N VAL A 86 -6.78 15.56 6.11
CA VAL A 86 -5.61 14.89 6.69
C VAL A 86 -4.54 15.95 6.96
N ASP A 87 -4.25 16.26 8.22
CA ASP A 87 -3.13 17.12 8.62
C ASP A 87 -1.99 16.27 9.20
N ASN A 88 -0.95 16.06 8.40
CA ASN A 88 0.26 15.34 8.80
C ASN A 88 1.32 16.31 9.31
N ARG A 89 1.91 16.01 10.48
CA ARG A 89 3.00 16.80 11.08
C ARG A 89 4.15 15.92 11.52
N CYS A 90 5.37 16.46 11.51
CA CYS A 90 6.53 15.81 12.09
C CYS A 90 7.63 16.82 12.43
N VAL A 91 8.56 16.43 13.30
CA VAL A 91 9.78 17.19 13.57
C VAL A 91 10.90 16.69 12.67
N GLN A 92 11.61 17.62 12.02
CA GLN A 92 12.78 17.35 11.17
C GLN A 92 14.07 17.31 12.00
N LYS A 93 15.17 16.82 11.40
CA LYS A 93 16.49 16.74 12.05
C LYS A 93 17.03 18.10 12.55
N ASN A 94 16.64 19.19 11.91
CA ASN A 94 17.01 20.56 12.30
C ASN A 94 16.10 21.13 13.42
N GLY A 95 15.17 20.34 13.95
CA GLY A 95 14.20 20.74 14.98
C GLY A 95 12.97 21.47 14.45
N GLN A 96 12.90 21.80 13.16
CA GLN A 96 11.73 22.46 12.57
C GLN A 96 10.56 21.50 12.42
N THR A 97 9.35 22.02 12.57
CA THR A 97 8.12 21.25 12.30
C THR A 97 7.80 21.32 10.80
N ALA A 98 7.59 20.17 10.18
CA ALA A 98 7.03 20.06 8.85
C ALA A 98 5.53 19.74 8.93
N GLN A 99 4.75 20.33 8.03
CA GLN A 99 3.32 20.08 7.91
C GLN A 99 2.95 19.73 6.46
N SER A 100 1.97 18.85 6.28
CA SER A 100 1.34 18.57 4.99
C SER A 100 -0.15 18.34 5.18
N VAL A 101 -0.96 19.17 4.54
CA VAL A 101 -2.42 19.09 4.60
C VAL A 101 -2.96 18.51 3.28
N GLY A 102 -3.80 17.50 3.39
CA GLY A 102 -4.43 16.80 2.28
C GLY A 102 -5.88 16.46 2.55
N GLU A 103 -6.48 15.70 1.64
CA GLU A 103 -7.88 15.25 1.73
C GLU A 103 -7.98 13.79 1.31
N ALA A 104 -8.78 13.04 2.06
CA ALA A 104 -9.07 11.64 1.85
C ALA A 104 -10.52 11.46 1.36
N PHE A 105 -10.66 10.67 0.29
CA PHE A 105 -11.90 10.41 -0.41
C PHE A 105 -12.29 8.94 -0.21
N VAL A 106 -13.44 8.67 0.40
CA VAL A 106 -13.95 7.31 0.58
C VAL A 106 -14.26 6.68 -0.79
N GLN A 107 -13.82 5.44 -1.00
CA GLN A 107 -14.02 4.70 -2.26
C GLN A 107 -15.09 3.60 -2.15
N ASN A 108 -15.47 3.21 -0.93
CA ASN A 108 -16.40 2.11 -0.66
C ASN A 108 -17.45 2.46 0.39
N ALA A 109 -18.10 3.62 0.27
CA ALA A 109 -19.23 3.95 1.13
C ALA A 109 -20.33 2.87 1.02
N PRO A 110 -21.01 2.47 2.11
CA PRO A 110 -20.92 3.02 3.48
C PRO A 110 -19.89 2.30 4.38
N PHE A 111 -18.99 1.49 3.83
CA PHE A 111 -18.02 0.70 4.60
C PHE A 111 -16.80 1.51 5.05
N ASN A 112 -16.38 2.51 4.27
CA ASN A 112 -15.34 3.49 4.63
C ASN A 112 -13.93 2.93 4.90
N SER A 113 -13.65 1.66 4.57
CA SER A 113 -12.36 1.01 4.81
C SER A 113 -11.32 1.18 3.70
N LYS A 114 -11.74 1.73 2.54
CA LYS A 114 -10.86 2.06 1.41
C LYS A 114 -10.98 3.52 1.07
N LEU A 115 -9.88 4.24 1.16
CA LEU A 115 -9.80 5.65 0.82
C LEU A 115 -8.71 5.89 -0.21
N LYS A 116 -8.81 7.04 -0.86
CA LYS A 116 -7.75 7.64 -1.67
C LYS A 116 -7.37 8.99 -1.08
N VAL A 117 -6.09 9.26 -0.90
CA VAL A 117 -5.60 10.49 -0.26
C VAL A 117 -4.83 11.34 -1.27
N SER A 118 -5.10 12.65 -1.29
CA SER A 118 -4.39 13.63 -2.11
C SER A 118 -3.77 14.71 -1.26
N PHE A 119 -2.50 15.00 -1.51
CA PHE A 119 -1.77 16.16 -0.97
C PHE A 119 -1.50 17.22 -2.04
N LEU A 120 -2.21 17.17 -3.17
CA LEU A 120 -2.16 18.25 -4.17
C LEU A 120 -2.64 19.58 -3.56
N PRO A 121 -2.24 20.73 -4.14
CA PRO A 121 -2.77 22.03 -3.76
C PRO A 121 -4.30 22.03 -3.76
N GLU A 122 -4.90 22.71 -2.78
CA GLU A 122 -6.34 22.70 -2.52
C GLU A 122 -7.17 23.02 -3.76
N ALA A 123 -6.76 24.03 -4.54
CA ALA A 123 -7.44 24.46 -5.77
C ALA A 123 -7.61 23.35 -6.84
N ILE A 124 -6.77 22.30 -6.79
CA ILE A 124 -6.77 21.19 -7.76
C ILE A 124 -6.92 19.81 -7.12
N ARG A 125 -7.14 19.73 -5.80
CA ARG A 125 -7.18 18.47 -5.05
C ARG A 125 -8.35 17.56 -5.44
N TRP A 126 -9.43 18.17 -5.95
CA TRP A 126 -10.61 17.49 -6.47
C TRP A 126 -10.32 16.63 -7.71
N ILE A 127 -9.21 16.88 -8.42
CA ILE A 127 -8.78 16.08 -9.57
C ILE A 127 -8.37 14.68 -9.08
N PRO A 128 -8.84 13.58 -9.69
CA PRO A 128 -8.53 12.21 -9.28
C PRO A 128 -7.12 11.74 -9.71
N ALA A 129 -6.17 12.66 -9.82
CA ALA A 129 -4.78 12.39 -10.18
C ALA A 129 -3.89 12.40 -8.93
N GLY A 130 -2.83 11.58 -8.92
CA GLY A 130 -1.84 11.56 -7.84
C GLY A 130 -2.36 11.11 -6.47
N ARG A 131 -3.56 10.51 -6.42
CA ARG A 131 -4.14 9.99 -5.18
C ARG A 131 -3.48 8.67 -4.78
N GLY A 132 -2.99 8.59 -3.56
CA GLY A 132 -2.47 7.36 -2.96
C GLY A 132 -3.60 6.54 -2.32
N ASP A 133 -3.50 5.21 -2.39
CA ASP A 133 -4.40 4.33 -1.64
C ASP A 133 -4.11 4.40 -0.13
N TYR A 134 -5.17 4.46 0.66
CA TYR A 134 -5.16 4.41 2.12
C TYR A 134 -6.22 3.41 2.56
N TRP A 135 -5.80 2.18 2.84
CA TRP A 135 -6.70 1.06 3.13
C TRP A 135 -6.53 0.63 4.58
N ILE A 136 -7.63 0.53 5.31
CA ILE A 136 -7.64 0.15 6.73
C ILE A 136 -7.67 -1.37 6.81
N LEU A 137 -6.54 -1.97 7.20
CA LEU A 137 -6.32 -3.43 7.11
C LEU A 137 -6.69 -4.17 8.40
N LYS A 138 -6.50 -3.51 9.54
CA LYS A 138 -6.85 -3.98 10.88
C LYS A 138 -7.02 -2.76 11.78
N ILE A 139 -8.03 -2.77 12.63
CA ILE A 139 -8.27 -1.78 13.69
C ILE A 139 -8.94 -2.51 14.85
N ASP A 140 -8.68 -2.08 16.08
CA ASP A 140 -9.38 -2.61 17.26
C ASP A 140 -10.73 -1.93 17.47
N ASP A 141 -11.61 -2.56 18.24
CA ASP A 141 -12.98 -2.10 18.48
C ASP A 141 -13.04 -0.74 19.20
N HIS A 142 -11.97 -0.35 19.90
CA HIS A 142 -11.85 0.92 20.61
C HIS A 142 -11.09 1.99 19.80
N TYR A 143 -10.71 1.71 18.55
CA TYR A 143 -10.03 2.65 17.65
C TYR A 143 -8.74 3.21 18.28
N GLN A 144 -7.98 2.36 18.98
CA GLN A 144 -6.74 2.73 19.67
C GLN A 144 -5.48 2.47 18.82
N THR A 145 -5.51 1.47 17.94
CA THR A 145 -4.42 1.08 17.05
C THR A 145 -4.97 0.67 15.69
N VAL A 146 -4.36 1.17 14.61
CA VAL A 146 -4.75 0.84 13.23
C VAL A 146 -3.53 0.46 12.39
N LEU A 147 -3.67 -0.60 11.59
CA LEU A 147 -2.78 -0.90 10.48
C LEU A 147 -3.41 -0.36 9.19
N VAL A 148 -2.68 0.53 8.55
CA VAL A 148 -3.04 1.11 7.25
C VAL A 148 -2.05 0.63 6.20
N GLY A 149 -2.52 0.40 4.98
CA GLY A 149 -1.66 0.01 3.87
C GLY A 149 -2.23 0.34 2.51
N GLU A 150 -1.66 -0.27 1.49
CA GLU A 150 -2.05 -0.12 0.08
C GLU A 150 -1.93 -1.46 -0.67
N PRO A 151 -2.69 -1.66 -1.77
CA PRO A 151 -2.85 -2.97 -2.41
C PRO A 151 -1.56 -3.67 -2.82
N ARG A 152 -0.53 -2.92 -3.20
CA ARG A 152 0.78 -3.42 -3.65
C ARG A 152 1.77 -3.64 -2.50
N ARG A 153 1.41 -3.29 -1.26
CA ARG A 153 2.19 -3.52 -0.02
C ARG A 153 3.57 -2.85 0.03
N ASN A 154 3.78 -1.81 -0.76
CA ASN A 154 4.98 -0.98 -0.68
C ASN A 154 4.90 -0.04 0.53
N TYR A 155 3.69 0.37 0.91
CA TYR A 155 3.46 1.30 2.01
C TYR A 155 2.57 0.68 3.10
N MET A 156 2.94 0.93 4.34
CA MET A 156 2.10 0.69 5.52
C MET A 156 2.49 1.61 6.66
N TRP A 157 1.52 1.80 7.56
CA TRP A 157 1.66 2.49 8.83
C TRP A 157 0.96 1.69 9.93
N VAL A 158 1.60 1.62 11.08
CA VAL A 158 0.91 1.33 12.35
C VAL A 158 0.75 2.66 13.06
N LEU A 159 -0.50 3.05 13.28
CA LEU A 159 -0.85 4.27 14.00
C LEU A 159 -1.49 3.92 15.34
N SER A 160 -1.30 4.77 16.35
CA SER A 160 -1.92 4.64 17.66
C SER A 160 -2.50 5.95 18.17
N ARG A 161 -3.49 5.89 19.07
CA ARG A 161 -4.02 7.06 19.79
C ARG A 161 -3.08 7.59 20.87
N THR A 162 -2.10 6.79 21.29
CA THR A 162 -1.06 7.18 22.25
C THR A 162 0.31 7.19 21.55
N PRO A 163 1.22 8.12 21.91
CA PRO A 163 2.58 8.13 21.39
C PRO A 163 3.41 6.91 21.81
N HIS A 164 3.06 6.28 22.94
CA HIS A 164 3.79 5.16 23.53
C HIS A 164 2.84 3.99 23.85
N PRO A 165 2.33 3.28 22.82
CA PRO A 165 1.44 2.14 23.01
C PRO A 165 2.18 0.92 23.59
N ASP A 166 1.40 -0.03 24.11
CA ASP A 166 1.92 -1.34 24.52
C ASP A 166 2.59 -2.05 23.33
N GLN A 167 3.85 -2.42 23.51
CA GLN A 167 4.64 -3.07 22.46
C GLN A 167 4.06 -4.42 22.03
N THR A 168 3.35 -5.11 22.92
CA THR A 168 2.65 -6.37 22.61
C THR A 168 1.58 -6.15 21.56
N VAL A 169 0.81 -5.06 21.68
CA VAL A 169 -0.23 -4.67 20.70
C VAL A 169 0.42 -4.32 19.37
N ILE A 170 1.51 -3.54 19.38
CA ILE A 170 2.23 -3.19 18.14
C ILE A 170 2.77 -4.44 17.45
N ASN A 171 3.37 -5.36 18.20
CA ASN A 171 3.87 -6.62 17.66
C ASN A 171 2.75 -7.46 17.04
N GLU A 172 1.55 -7.51 17.65
CA GLU A 172 0.39 -8.18 17.06
C GLU A 172 0.01 -7.60 15.68
N TYR A 173 0.03 -6.28 15.54
CA TYR A 173 -0.29 -5.60 14.27
C TYR A 173 0.79 -5.84 13.21
N LEU A 174 2.06 -5.90 13.62
CA LEU A 174 3.18 -6.22 12.73
C LEU A 174 3.16 -7.69 12.29
N GLU A 175 2.82 -8.63 13.18
CA GLU A 175 2.63 -10.03 12.81
C GLU A 175 1.45 -10.21 11.85
N TYR A 176 0.36 -9.47 12.07
CA TYR A 176 -0.73 -9.44 11.09
C TYR A 176 -0.26 -8.87 9.75
N ALA A 177 0.52 -7.77 9.73
CA ALA A 177 1.09 -7.22 8.51
C ALA A 177 1.94 -8.24 7.74
N LYS A 178 2.81 -8.99 8.43
CA LYS A 178 3.56 -10.11 7.84
C LYS A 178 2.64 -11.17 7.25
N SER A 179 1.60 -11.56 8.00
CA SER A 179 0.65 -12.60 7.56
C SER A 179 -0.10 -12.23 6.28
N VAL A 180 -0.29 -10.94 6.00
CA VAL A 180 -0.95 -10.45 4.79
C VAL A 180 0.04 -10.08 3.68
N GLY A 181 1.34 -10.32 3.87
CA GLY A 181 2.37 -10.30 2.83
C GLY A 181 3.29 -9.08 2.83
N TYR A 182 3.39 -8.34 3.94
CA TYR A 182 4.42 -7.30 4.07
C TYR A 182 5.78 -7.88 4.46
N ASP A 183 6.83 -7.44 3.77
CA ASP A 183 8.21 -7.58 4.24
C ASP A 183 8.52 -6.43 5.22
N LEU A 184 8.91 -6.77 6.44
CA LEU A 184 9.20 -5.82 7.52
C LEU A 184 10.70 -5.66 7.82
N ASN A 185 11.60 -6.19 6.98
CA ASN A 185 13.05 -6.08 7.19
C ASN A 185 13.58 -4.64 7.19
N ASP A 186 12.86 -3.72 6.55
CA ASP A 186 13.17 -2.29 6.44
C ASP A 186 12.20 -1.42 7.28
N LEU A 187 11.45 -2.04 8.21
CA LEU A 187 10.49 -1.34 9.05
C LEU A 187 11.19 -0.25 9.86
N ILE A 188 10.60 0.94 9.86
CA ILE A 188 11.04 2.06 10.66
C ILE A 188 10.11 2.17 11.86
N HIS A 189 10.66 2.08 13.07
CA HIS A 189 9.96 2.49 14.29
C HIS A 189 10.09 4.00 14.46
N THR A 190 8.96 4.68 14.43
CA THR A 190 8.93 6.13 14.50
C THR A 190 9.12 6.58 15.95
N LYS A 191 10.12 7.43 16.18
CA LYS A 191 10.38 8.00 17.50
C LYS A 191 9.26 8.98 17.87
N GLN A 192 8.66 8.79 19.03
CA GLN A 192 7.74 9.74 19.67
C GLN A 192 8.39 10.29 20.94
N THR A 193 8.20 11.57 21.24
CA THR A 193 8.72 12.25 22.44
C THR A 193 7.63 12.90 23.28
N ALA A 194 6.40 12.97 22.76
CA ALA A 194 5.24 13.34 23.53
C ALA A 194 5.02 12.34 24.69
N LYS A 195 4.70 12.87 25.87
CA LYS A 195 4.46 12.06 27.08
C LYS A 195 3.06 11.49 27.12
#